data_AF-A0A6C0EXR3-F1
#
_entry.id   AF-A0A6C0EXR3-F1
#
_cell.length_a   1.000
_cell.length_b   1.000
_cell.length_c   1.000
_cell.angle_alpha   90.00
_cell.angle_beta   90.00
_cell.angle_gamma   90.00
#
_symmetry.space_group_name_H-M   'P 1'
#
loop_
_entity.id
_entity.type
_entity.pdbx_description
1 polymer ?
#
loop_
_entity_poly.entity_id
_entity_poly.type
_entity_poly.pdbx_seq_one_letter_code
_entity_poly.pdbx_strand_id
1 'polypeptide(L)'
;TFTGTVNATSAILNAAKVAISDNSNKVATTSAVKDVTDDLYDMINRLYARLVIDLINQAAWAAARLAYDALTSTQKAFVTNYQTLLGVEAVQLVIVLIDNGDFGTARTAYDALTSTQKALVTNYPVLSNFEVQHVINLIGGGNYAPARLAYDALTSTQKALVTNYQTLLNAEAAEAAAQIVIVLIDSQQYAAARTAYNALTSNEKLLVTNYQLLLNAETYGVTNFARFGGFSLIGDKYLTYVNVKMSSAGEPYGHRVSFYPTSNPANETVVFSYNADGYTETLGLSPLEPATDYTVAITLVNINTGQKLTYLLPVQTITFTTPTPSS
;
A
#
# COMPACT_ATOMS: atom_id res chain seq x y z
N THR A 1 41.19 10.99 67.79
CA THR A 1 39.93 11.24 68.53
C THR A 1 38.70 11.47 67.65
N PHE A 2 38.76 11.30 66.32
CA PHE A 2 37.63 11.64 65.42
C PHE A 2 36.61 10.50 65.15
N THR A 3 36.89 9.26 65.58
CA THR A 3 36.02 8.09 65.31
C THR A 3 34.99 7.81 66.40
N GLY A 4 35.19 8.29 67.63
CA GLY A 4 34.22 8.15 68.73
C GLY A 4 32.99 9.07 68.58
N THR A 5 33.15 10.22 67.92
CA THR A 5 32.11 11.25 67.80
C THR A 5 31.08 10.93 66.72
N VAL A 6 31.47 10.23 65.64
CA VAL A 6 30.56 9.85 64.54
C VAL A 6 29.57 8.77 64.97
N ASN A 7 30.01 7.77 65.75
CA ASN A 7 29.11 6.72 66.27
C ASN A 7 28.09 7.26 67.29
N ALA A 8 28.47 8.24 68.11
CA ALA A 8 27.54 8.93 69.00
C ALA A 8 26.48 9.72 68.22
N THR A 9 26.85 10.31 67.08
CA THR A 9 25.95 11.10 66.23
C THR A 9 24.91 10.21 65.51
N SER A 10 25.31 9.03 65.05
CA SER A 10 24.39 8.06 64.44
C SER A 10 23.41 7.43 65.44
N ALA A 11 23.87 7.16 66.67
CA ALA A 11 23.01 6.67 67.75
C ALA A 11 21.96 7.72 68.16
N ILE A 12 22.35 8.99 68.23
CA ILE A 12 21.44 10.11 68.51
C ILE A 12 20.42 10.30 67.37
N LEU A 13 20.84 10.17 66.11
CA LEU A 13 19.93 10.27 64.97
C LEU A 13 18.89 9.14 64.91
N ASN A 14 19.30 7.91 65.25
CA ASN A 14 18.38 6.78 65.30
C ASN A 14 17.43 6.85 66.51
N ALA A 15 17.92 7.31 67.67
CA ALA A 15 17.08 7.59 68.83
C ALA A 15 16.07 8.71 68.54
N ALA A 16 16.46 9.75 67.79
CA ALA A 16 15.55 10.80 67.34
C ALA A 16 14.47 10.27 66.38
N LYS A 17 14.82 9.37 65.44
CA LYS A 17 13.84 8.73 64.53
C LYS A 17 12.82 7.86 65.27
N VAL A 18 13.28 7.07 66.24
CA VAL A 18 12.39 6.25 67.09
C VAL A 18 11.49 7.13 67.94
N ALA A 19 12.02 8.20 68.55
CA ALA A 19 11.23 9.15 69.32
C ALA A 19 10.18 9.88 68.45
N ILE A 20 10.49 10.20 67.18
CA ILE A 20 9.52 10.78 66.23
C ILE A 20 8.41 9.77 65.91
N SER A 21 8.76 8.49 65.72
CA SER A 21 7.79 7.41 65.48
C SER A 21 6.88 7.16 66.70
N ASP A 22 7.43 7.18 67.91
CA ASP A 22 6.69 6.96 69.15
C ASP A 22 5.76 8.13 69.47
N ASN A 23 6.17 9.35 69.13
CA ASN A 23 5.30 10.52 69.24
C ASN A 23 4.13 10.47 68.24
N SER A 24 4.35 9.86 67.07
CA SER A 24 3.30 9.61 66.07
C SER A 24 2.21 8.65 66.58
N ASN A 25 2.54 7.74 67.51
CA ASN A 25 1.60 6.79 68.10
C ASN A 25 0.85 7.33 69.35
N LYS A 26 1.39 8.36 70.02
CA LYS A 26 0.73 9.02 71.17
C LYS A 26 -0.34 10.04 70.74
N VAL A 27 -0.32 10.40 69.46
CA VAL A 27 -1.31 11.18 68.75
C VAL A 27 -2.53 10.27 68.49
N ALA A 28 -3.29 9.90 69.52
CA ALA A 28 -4.63 9.26 69.42
C ALA A 28 -5.79 10.13 69.99
N THR A 29 -5.50 11.30 70.59
CA THR A 29 -6.44 12.41 70.91
C THR A 29 -6.66 13.38 69.74
N THR A 30 -6.53 12.88 68.52
CA THR A 30 -5.80 13.54 67.43
C THR A 30 -6.33 13.23 66.05
N SER A 31 -7.41 12.45 65.95
CA SER A 31 -8.18 12.36 64.70
C SER A 31 -8.55 13.77 64.24
N ALA A 32 -9.08 14.61 65.12
CA ALA A 32 -9.38 16.02 64.81
C ALA A 32 -8.16 16.86 64.40
N VAL A 33 -6.96 16.62 64.97
CA VAL A 33 -5.73 17.36 64.57
C VAL A 33 -5.17 16.85 63.25
N LYS A 34 -5.23 15.53 63.01
CA LYS A 34 -4.89 14.90 61.73
C LYS A 34 -5.85 15.36 60.64
N ASP A 35 -7.15 15.38 60.92
CA ASP A 35 -8.20 15.86 60.03
C ASP A 35 -7.98 17.34 59.68
N VAL A 36 -7.65 18.19 60.67
CA VAL A 36 -7.27 19.60 60.42
C VAL A 36 -5.98 19.73 59.60
N THR A 37 -5.02 18.83 59.79
CA THR A 37 -3.75 18.86 59.03
C THR A 37 -3.97 18.40 57.59
N ASP A 38 -4.80 17.38 57.38
CA ASP A 38 -5.19 16.89 56.07
C ASP A 38 -6.05 17.93 55.33
N ASP A 39 -7.00 18.58 56.02
CA ASP A 39 -7.79 19.69 55.49
C ASP A 39 -6.92 20.87 55.09
N LEU A 40 -5.94 21.25 55.93
CA LEU A 40 -4.99 22.33 55.63
C LEU A 40 -4.15 21.97 54.40
N TYR A 41 -3.69 20.72 54.32
CA TYR A 41 -2.93 20.21 53.18
C TYR A 41 -3.75 20.27 51.89
N ASP A 42 -5.01 19.84 51.92
CA ASP A 42 -5.95 19.94 50.81
C ASP A 42 -6.24 21.39 50.43
N MET A 43 -6.41 22.27 51.40
CA MET A 43 -6.66 23.69 51.19
C MET A 43 -5.47 24.39 50.52
N ILE A 44 -4.25 24.04 50.91
CA ILE A 44 -3.01 24.49 50.27
C ILE A 44 -2.95 23.97 48.82
N ASN A 45 -3.24 22.69 48.59
CA ASN A 45 -3.22 22.13 47.23
C ASN A 45 -4.26 22.79 46.31
N ARG A 46 -5.46 23.07 46.83
CA ARG A 46 -6.51 23.81 46.11
C ARG A 46 -6.11 25.26 45.82
N LEU A 47 -5.36 25.91 46.71
CA LEU A 47 -4.88 27.28 46.51
C LEU A 47 -3.92 27.37 45.31
N TYR A 48 -3.00 26.41 45.16
CA TYR A 48 -2.12 26.35 43.99
C TYR A 48 -2.92 26.07 42.69
N ALA A 49 -3.88 25.15 42.73
CA ALA A 49 -4.74 24.86 41.59
C ALA A 49 -5.63 26.05 41.18
N ARG A 50 -6.07 26.86 42.16
CA ARG A 50 -6.90 28.05 41.93
C ARG A 50 -6.21 29.06 41.01
N LEU A 51 -4.90 29.26 41.16
CA LEU A 51 -4.14 30.15 40.27
C LEU A 51 -4.28 29.72 38.81
N VAL A 52 -4.13 28.42 38.52
CA VAL A 52 -4.26 27.90 37.15
C VAL A 52 -5.68 28.07 36.63
N ILE A 53 -6.69 27.77 37.46
CA ILE A 53 -8.10 27.94 37.10
C ILE A 53 -8.39 29.39 36.72
N ASP A 54 -7.90 30.34 37.50
CA ASP A 54 -8.11 31.77 37.27
C ASP A 54 -7.39 32.24 35.99
N LEU A 55 -6.17 31.76 35.73
CA LEU A 55 -5.45 32.05 34.48
C LEU A 55 -6.18 31.49 33.25
N ILE A 56 -6.75 30.28 33.33
CA ILE A 56 -7.59 29.70 32.27
C ILE A 56 -8.84 30.55 32.05
N ASN A 57 -9.51 30.98 33.12
CA ASN A 57 -10.71 31.81 33.02
C ASN A 57 -10.43 33.21 32.47
N GLN A 58 -9.22 33.74 32.69
CA GLN A 58 -8.74 35.00 32.12
C GLN A 58 -8.17 34.84 30.70
N ALA A 59 -8.24 33.63 30.11
CA ALA A 59 -7.63 33.30 28.82
C ALA A 59 -6.12 33.58 28.74
N ALA A 60 -5.41 33.54 29.87
CA ALA A 60 -3.97 33.73 29.95
C ALA A 60 -3.22 32.42 29.64
N TRP A 61 -3.42 31.85 28.45
CA TRP A 61 -3.08 30.46 28.11
C TRP A 61 -1.62 30.07 28.35
N ALA A 62 -0.66 30.90 27.92
CA ALA A 62 0.76 30.62 28.11
C ALA A 62 1.14 30.60 29.61
N ALA A 63 0.62 31.56 30.38
CA ALA A 63 0.82 31.61 31.82
C ALA A 63 0.11 30.44 32.52
N ALA A 64 -1.10 30.10 32.09
CA ALA A 64 -1.86 28.95 32.60
C ALA A 64 -1.08 27.64 32.38
N ARG A 65 -0.47 27.46 31.20
CA ARG A 65 0.34 26.27 30.91
C ARG A 65 1.58 26.18 31.78
N LEU A 66 2.34 27.27 31.88
CA LEU A 66 3.52 27.34 32.75
C LEU A 66 3.16 27.06 34.21
N ALA A 67 2.06 27.65 34.70
CA ALA A 67 1.58 27.44 36.06
C ALA A 67 1.10 25.99 36.29
N TYR A 68 0.38 25.40 35.33
CA TYR A 68 -0.05 24.00 35.39
C TYR A 68 1.14 23.04 35.42
N ASP A 69 2.14 23.25 34.56
CA ASP A 69 3.32 22.38 34.49
C ASP A 69 4.15 22.40 35.78
N ALA A 70 4.14 23.53 36.52
CA ALA A 70 4.78 23.68 37.82
C ALA A 70 4.04 22.99 38.98
N LEU A 71 2.78 22.57 38.79
CA LEU A 71 1.99 21.89 39.84
C LEU A 71 2.45 20.45 40.08
N THR A 72 2.35 19.99 41.33
CA THR A 72 2.48 18.58 41.67
C THR A 72 1.29 17.77 41.15
N SER A 73 1.41 16.43 41.09
CA SER A 73 0.31 15.55 40.67
C SER A 73 -0.96 15.74 41.51
N THR A 74 -0.82 15.87 42.83
CA THR A 74 -1.93 16.14 43.76
C THR A 74 -2.61 17.48 43.45
N GLN A 75 -1.85 18.52 43.14
CA GLN A 75 -2.39 19.84 42.81
C GLN A 75 -3.08 19.85 41.44
N LYS A 76 -2.52 19.16 40.43
CA LYS A 76 -3.12 19.04 39.09
C LYS A 76 -4.52 18.41 39.14
N ALA A 77 -4.76 17.47 40.06
CA ALA A 77 -6.07 16.86 40.25
C ALA A 77 -7.18 17.86 40.64
N PHE A 78 -6.83 19.01 41.21
CA PHE A 78 -7.78 20.05 41.58
C PHE A 78 -8.05 21.08 40.45
N VAL A 79 -7.35 21.02 39.31
CA VAL A 79 -7.55 21.94 38.18
C VAL A 79 -8.72 21.47 37.31
N THR A 80 -9.94 21.86 37.69
CA THR A 80 -11.18 21.33 37.09
C THR A 80 -11.46 21.80 35.65
N ASN A 81 -10.89 22.93 35.22
CA ASN A 81 -11.08 23.49 33.88
C ASN A 81 -9.90 23.21 32.92
N TYR A 82 -9.02 22.27 33.26
CA TYR A 82 -7.85 21.90 32.44
C TYR A 82 -8.20 21.52 31.00
N GLN A 83 -9.38 20.93 30.76
CA GLN A 83 -9.83 20.58 29.43
C GLN A 83 -9.98 21.80 28.49
N THR A 84 -10.26 22.98 29.06
CA THR A 84 -10.32 24.25 28.32
C THR A 84 -8.93 24.63 27.78
N LEU A 85 -7.90 24.49 28.63
CA LEU A 85 -6.51 24.77 28.25
C LEU A 85 -6.07 23.82 27.12
N LEU A 86 -6.31 22.51 27.28
CA LEU A 86 -6.03 21.52 26.22
C LEU A 86 -6.74 21.86 24.91
N GLY A 87 -7.99 22.32 24.99
CA GLY A 87 -8.76 22.69 23.81
C GLY A 87 -8.16 23.87 23.04
N VAL A 88 -7.64 24.87 23.73
CA VAL A 88 -6.95 26.02 23.11
C VAL A 88 -5.61 25.60 22.54
N GLU A 89 -4.84 24.77 23.24
CA GLU A 89 -3.58 24.24 22.76
C GLU A 89 -3.76 23.43 21.46
N ALA A 90 -4.83 22.64 21.36
CA ALA A 90 -5.15 21.88 20.15
C ALA A 90 -5.47 22.80 18.95
N VAL A 91 -6.23 23.88 19.16
CA VAL A 91 -6.50 24.89 18.12
C VAL A 91 -5.20 25.58 17.69
N GLN A 92 -4.37 25.97 18.65
CA GLN A 92 -3.10 26.63 18.38
C GLN A 92 -2.13 25.73 17.62
N LEU A 93 -2.10 24.44 17.92
CA LEU A 93 -1.31 23.45 17.19
C LEU A 93 -1.70 23.43 15.71
N VAL A 94 -3.00 23.37 15.40
CA VAL A 94 -3.46 23.39 14.00
C VAL A 94 -3.02 24.66 13.30
N ILE A 95 -3.17 25.83 13.94
CA ILE A 95 -2.75 27.11 13.37
C ILE A 95 -1.26 27.08 13.02
N VAL A 96 -0.41 26.64 13.95
CA VAL A 96 1.05 26.55 13.74
C VAL A 96 1.40 25.57 12.62
N LEU A 97 0.73 24.42 12.54
CA LEU A 97 0.97 23.45 11.47
C LEU A 97 0.62 24.02 10.09
N ILE A 98 -0.50 24.76 9.98
CA ILE A 98 -0.89 25.45 8.74
C ILE A 98 0.14 26.52 8.37
N ASP A 99 0.58 27.34 9.32
CA ASP A 99 1.55 28.41 9.08
C ASP A 99 2.92 27.86 8.65
N ASN A 100 3.29 26.68 9.16
CA ASN A 100 4.51 25.96 8.78
C ASN A 100 4.38 25.19 7.45
N GLY A 101 3.18 25.13 6.86
CA GLY A 101 2.91 24.38 5.63
C GLY A 101 2.88 22.87 5.80
N ASP A 102 2.81 22.35 7.03
CA ASP A 102 2.62 20.91 7.29
C ASP A 102 1.13 20.55 7.19
N PHE A 103 0.61 20.61 5.97
CA PHE A 103 -0.83 20.47 5.71
C PHE A 103 -1.38 19.07 6.03
N GLY A 104 -0.55 18.01 5.90
CA GLY A 104 -0.96 16.64 6.24
C GLY A 104 -1.21 16.47 7.73
N THR A 105 -0.27 16.93 8.56
CA THR A 105 -0.44 16.91 10.02
C THR A 105 -1.52 17.91 10.45
N ALA A 106 -1.56 19.10 9.84
CA ALA A 106 -2.59 20.10 10.11
C ALA A 106 -3.99 19.55 9.88
N ARG A 107 -4.21 18.82 8.79
CA ARG A 107 -5.51 18.24 8.48
C ARG A 107 -5.93 17.21 9.53
N THR A 108 -5.03 16.32 9.91
CA THR A 108 -5.28 15.31 10.94
C THR A 108 -5.62 15.97 12.29
N ALA A 109 -4.85 16.98 12.69
CA ALA A 109 -5.10 17.73 13.91
C ALA A 109 -6.41 18.54 13.86
N TYR A 110 -6.73 19.15 12.71
CA TYR A 110 -7.99 19.86 12.50
C TYR A 110 -9.19 18.93 12.60
N ASP A 111 -9.13 17.75 11.99
CA ASP A 111 -10.24 16.78 12.02
C ASP A 111 -10.54 16.24 13.42
N ALA A 112 -9.53 16.21 14.30
CA ALA A 112 -9.70 15.86 15.72
C ALA A 112 -10.37 16.97 16.56
N LEU A 113 -10.46 18.20 16.06
CA LEU A 113 -11.12 19.29 16.76
C LEU A 113 -12.65 19.14 16.75
N THR A 114 -13.29 19.58 17.83
CA THR A 114 -14.75 19.79 17.88
C THR A 114 -15.17 20.91 16.93
N SER A 115 -16.46 20.98 16.57
CA SER A 115 -17.01 22.03 15.71
C SER A 115 -16.73 23.45 16.25
N THR A 116 -16.86 23.66 17.56
CA THR A 116 -16.56 24.94 18.22
C THR A 116 -15.07 25.31 18.10
N GLN A 117 -14.18 24.34 18.26
CA GLN A 117 -12.73 24.55 18.12
C GLN A 117 -12.34 24.81 16.66
N LYS A 118 -12.93 24.10 15.70
CA LYS A 118 -12.71 24.32 14.26
C LYS A 118 -13.00 25.77 13.86
N ALA A 119 -14.04 26.38 14.43
CA ALA A 119 -14.39 27.78 14.19
C ALA A 119 -13.32 28.79 14.68
N LEU A 120 -12.43 28.38 15.59
CA LEU A 120 -11.35 29.21 16.12
C LEU A 120 -10.06 29.12 15.28
N VAL A 121 -9.96 28.18 14.34
CA VAL A 121 -8.80 28.03 13.44
C VAL A 121 -8.92 29.05 12.31
N THR A 122 -8.47 30.27 12.57
CA THR A 122 -8.67 31.42 11.66
C THR A 122 -7.95 31.30 10.33
N ASN A 123 -6.83 30.57 10.27
CA ASN A 123 -6.06 30.33 9.05
C ASN A 123 -6.50 29.07 8.27
N TYR A 124 -7.61 28.43 8.65
CA TYR A 124 -8.20 27.30 7.90
C TYR A 124 -8.35 27.54 6.39
N PRO A 125 -8.67 28.76 5.89
CA PRO A 125 -8.73 29.01 4.44
C PRO A 125 -7.45 28.65 3.68
N VAL A 126 -6.27 28.74 4.32
CA VAL A 126 -4.99 28.36 3.72
C VAL A 126 -4.92 26.85 3.48
N LEU A 127 -5.25 26.04 4.51
CA LEU A 127 -5.33 24.59 4.40
C LEU A 127 -6.34 24.17 3.32
N SER A 128 -7.54 24.76 3.36
CA SER A 128 -8.61 24.46 2.40
C SER A 128 -8.20 24.78 0.96
N ASN A 129 -7.52 25.91 0.73
CA ASN A 129 -7.02 26.27 -0.60
C ASN A 129 -5.93 25.29 -1.06
N PHE A 130 -4.99 24.94 -0.19
CA PHE A 130 -3.95 23.95 -0.50
C PHE A 130 -4.57 22.61 -0.95
N GLU A 131 -5.54 22.08 -0.20
CA GLU A 131 -6.22 20.81 -0.54
C GLU A 131 -6.88 20.86 -1.92
N VAL A 132 -7.56 21.97 -2.24
CA VAL A 132 -8.18 22.19 -3.56
C VAL A 132 -7.13 22.29 -4.67
N GLN A 133 -6.08 23.09 -4.47
CA GLN A 133 -5.01 23.26 -5.46
C GLN A 133 -4.22 21.97 -5.68
N HIS A 134 -4.06 21.16 -4.64
CA HIS A 134 -3.42 19.85 -4.76
C HIS A 134 -4.17 18.96 -5.76
N VAL A 135 -5.50 18.88 -5.65
CA VAL A 135 -6.32 18.15 -6.63
C VAL A 135 -6.20 18.74 -8.03
N ILE A 136 -6.32 20.07 -8.16
CA ILE A 136 -6.21 20.75 -9.46
C ILE A 136 -4.87 20.43 -10.13
N ASN A 137 -3.78 20.45 -9.38
CA ASN A 137 -2.43 20.15 -9.88
C ASN A 137 -2.26 18.68 -10.25
N LEU A 138 -2.81 17.74 -9.47
CA LEU A 138 -2.79 16.31 -9.81
C LEU A 138 -3.51 16.05 -11.14
N ILE A 139 -4.70 16.65 -11.32
CA ILE A 139 -5.45 16.55 -12.57
C ILE A 139 -4.67 17.18 -13.73
N GLY A 140 -4.13 18.38 -13.54
CA GLY A 140 -3.33 19.08 -14.56
C GLY A 140 -2.05 18.34 -14.96
N GLY A 141 -1.49 17.56 -14.03
CA GLY A 141 -0.32 16.70 -14.27
C GLY A 141 -0.64 15.31 -14.81
N GLY A 142 -1.92 14.97 -15.07
CA GLY A 142 -2.33 13.66 -15.55
C GLY A 142 -2.26 12.53 -14.51
N ASN A 143 -2.13 12.86 -13.22
CA ASN A 143 -2.06 11.89 -12.12
C ASN A 143 -3.48 11.55 -11.63
N TYR A 144 -4.28 10.92 -12.50
CA TYR A 144 -5.72 10.79 -12.29
C TYR A 144 -6.11 9.89 -11.11
N ALA A 145 -5.42 8.77 -10.89
CA ALA A 145 -5.71 7.89 -9.75
C ALA A 145 -5.46 8.59 -8.38
N PRO A 146 -4.29 9.25 -8.15
CA PRO A 146 -4.12 10.10 -6.97
C PRO A 146 -5.13 11.25 -6.90
N ALA A 147 -5.45 11.89 -8.04
CA ALA A 147 -6.41 12.99 -8.08
C ALA A 147 -7.80 12.55 -7.61
N ARG A 148 -8.26 11.36 -8.00
CA ARG A 148 -9.52 10.77 -7.57
C ARG A 148 -9.60 10.63 -6.06
N LEU A 149 -8.57 10.03 -5.46
CA LEU A 149 -8.48 9.86 -4.01
C LEU A 149 -8.47 11.21 -3.28
N ALA A 150 -7.66 12.16 -3.75
CA ALA A 150 -7.57 13.49 -3.16
C ALA A 150 -8.88 14.27 -3.30
N TYR A 151 -9.55 14.20 -4.46
CA TYR A 151 -10.84 14.83 -4.68
C TYR A 151 -11.93 14.19 -3.81
N ASP A 152 -11.93 12.87 -3.61
CA ASP A 152 -12.89 12.19 -2.73
C ASP A 152 -12.82 12.68 -1.28
N ALA A 153 -11.62 12.94 -0.78
CA ALA A 153 -11.37 13.44 0.57
C ALA A 153 -11.83 14.89 0.79
N LEU A 154 -12.06 15.66 -0.28
CA LEU A 154 -12.55 17.04 -0.18
C LEU A 154 -13.99 17.09 0.33
N THR A 155 -14.30 18.14 1.09
CA THR A 155 -15.67 18.51 1.44
C THR A 155 -16.46 18.95 0.21
N SER A 156 -17.80 18.96 0.28
CA SER A 156 -18.66 19.40 -0.82
C SER A 156 -18.34 20.83 -1.30
N THR A 157 -18.08 21.75 -0.37
CA THR A 157 -17.70 23.14 -0.70
C THR A 157 -16.36 23.20 -1.42
N GLN A 158 -15.38 22.39 -1.01
CA GLN A 158 -14.07 22.32 -1.66
C GLN A 158 -14.15 21.66 -3.05
N LYS A 159 -14.96 20.61 -3.21
CA LYS A 159 -15.20 19.96 -4.49
C LYS A 159 -15.70 20.94 -5.54
N ALA A 160 -16.58 21.87 -5.16
CA ALA A 160 -17.08 22.92 -6.05
C ALA A 160 -16.00 23.90 -6.55
N LEU A 161 -14.85 23.97 -5.88
CA LEU A 161 -13.72 24.83 -6.25
C LEU A 161 -12.72 24.13 -7.20
N VAL A 162 -12.86 22.83 -7.45
CA VAL A 162 -11.97 22.08 -8.36
C VAL A 162 -12.42 22.30 -9.79
N THR A 163 -11.88 23.33 -10.42
CA THR A 163 -12.32 23.84 -11.73
C THR A 163 -12.08 22.89 -12.90
N ASN A 164 -11.12 21.98 -12.79
CA ASN A 164 -10.75 21.02 -13.83
C ASN A 164 -11.29 19.60 -13.59
N TYR A 165 -12.27 19.43 -12.70
CA TYR A 165 -12.86 18.12 -12.38
C TYR A 165 -13.38 17.36 -13.62
N GLN A 166 -13.90 18.06 -14.63
CA GLN A 166 -14.33 17.40 -15.88
C GLN A 166 -13.19 16.68 -16.61
N THR A 167 -11.94 17.16 -16.47
CA THR A 167 -10.76 16.51 -17.06
C THR A 167 -10.51 15.16 -16.40
N LEU A 168 -10.69 15.07 -15.07
CA LEU A 168 -10.60 13.81 -14.33
C LEU A 168 -11.66 12.82 -14.81
N LEU A 169 -12.93 13.25 -14.89
CA LEU A 169 -14.02 12.40 -15.38
C LEU A 169 -13.77 11.87 -16.80
N ASN A 170 -13.27 12.72 -17.69
CA ASN A 170 -12.97 12.32 -19.06
C ASN A 170 -11.84 11.29 -19.10
N ALA A 171 -10.81 11.45 -18.28
CA ALA A 171 -9.70 10.50 -18.19
C ALA A 171 -10.16 9.15 -17.62
N GLU A 172 -10.98 9.15 -16.57
CA GLU A 172 -11.58 7.94 -15.99
C GLU A 172 -12.45 7.20 -17.01
N ALA A 173 -13.26 7.93 -17.80
CA ALA A 173 -14.06 7.34 -18.86
C ALA A 173 -13.20 6.75 -19.99
N ALA A 174 -12.13 7.44 -20.39
CA ALA A 174 -11.19 6.96 -21.40
C ALA A 174 -10.48 5.66 -20.96
N GLU A 175 -10.04 5.60 -19.70
CA GLU A 175 -9.42 4.40 -19.12
C GLU A 175 -10.42 3.24 -19.05
N ALA A 176 -11.66 3.50 -18.61
CA ALA A 176 -12.71 2.48 -18.58
C ALA A 176 -13.03 1.94 -19.99
N ALA A 177 -13.11 2.81 -21.00
CA ALA A 177 -13.35 2.41 -22.39
C ALA A 177 -12.20 1.55 -22.94
N ALA A 178 -10.95 1.92 -22.68
CA ALA A 178 -9.79 1.12 -23.06
C ALA A 178 -9.77 -0.24 -22.34
N GLN A 179 -10.12 -0.27 -21.05
CA GLN A 179 -10.16 -1.49 -20.25
C GLN A 179 -11.19 -2.50 -20.78
N ILE A 180 -12.33 -2.05 -21.31
CA ILE A 180 -13.29 -2.92 -21.99
C ILE A 180 -12.61 -3.66 -23.15
N VAL A 181 -11.83 -2.96 -23.98
CA VAL A 181 -11.11 -3.58 -25.09
C VAL A 181 -10.08 -4.60 -24.58
N ILE A 182 -9.30 -4.24 -23.56
CA ILE A 182 -8.30 -5.13 -22.95
C ILE A 182 -8.96 -6.44 -22.50
N VAL A 183 -10.06 -6.36 -21.75
CA VAL A 183 -10.80 -7.53 -21.25
C VAL A 183 -11.35 -8.38 -22.39
N LEU A 184 -11.87 -7.76 -23.46
CA LEU A 184 -12.37 -8.50 -24.62
C LEU A 184 -11.24 -9.24 -25.35
N ILE A 185 -10.05 -8.63 -25.46
CA ILE A 185 -8.86 -9.28 -26.04
C ILE A 185 -8.41 -10.46 -25.17
N ASP A 186 -8.29 -10.27 -23.85
CA ASP A 186 -7.87 -11.33 -22.92
C ASP A 186 -8.88 -12.49 -22.88
N SER A 187 -10.16 -12.17 -23.05
CA SER A 187 -11.25 -13.14 -23.17
C SER A 187 -11.38 -13.75 -24.58
N GLN A 188 -10.45 -13.43 -25.49
CA GLN A 188 -10.40 -13.92 -26.88
C GLN A 188 -11.64 -13.59 -27.71
N GLN A 189 -12.38 -12.54 -27.34
CA GLN A 189 -13.56 -12.04 -28.05
C GLN A 189 -13.16 -11.02 -29.13
N TYR A 190 -12.29 -11.43 -30.07
CA TYR A 190 -11.58 -10.51 -30.95
C TYR A 190 -12.48 -9.67 -31.88
N ALA A 191 -13.61 -10.21 -32.35
CA ALA A 191 -14.56 -9.43 -33.17
C ALA A 191 -15.22 -8.29 -32.37
N ALA A 192 -15.61 -8.56 -31.12
CA ALA A 192 -16.13 -7.54 -30.21
C ALA A 192 -15.04 -6.55 -29.80
N ALA A 193 -13.84 -7.04 -29.51
CA ALA A 193 -12.66 -6.22 -29.21
C ALA A 193 -12.33 -5.25 -30.34
N ARG A 194 -12.35 -5.70 -31.60
CA ARG A 194 -12.14 -4.84 -32.78
C ARG A 194 -13.20 -3.75 -32.89
N THR A 195 -14.47 -4.11 -32.69
CA THR A 195 -15.58 -3.15 -32.71
C THR A 195 -15.39 -2.07 -31.63
N ALA A 196 -15.09 -2.49 -30.40
CA ALA A 196 -14.85 -1.58 -29.28
C ALA A 196 -13.59 -0.72 -29.49
N TYR A 197 -12.48 -1.31 -29.94
CA TYR A 197 -11.24 -0.58 -30.26
C TYR A 197 -11.46 0.48 -31.34
N ASN A 198 -12.25 0.19 -32.37
CA ASN A 198 -12.54 1.15 -33.44
C ASN A 198 -13.39 2.34 -32.96
N ALA A 199 -14.21 2.16 -31.92
CA ALA A 199 -14.99 3.22 -31.30
C ALA A 199 -14.15 4.16 -30.41
N LEU A 200 -12.95 3.72 -29.99
CA LEU A 200 -12.03 4.55 -29.21
C LEU A 200 -11.44 5.69 -30.05
N THR A 201 -11.25 6.84 -29.40
CA THR A 201 -10.44 7.95 -29.90
C THR A 201 -8.97 7.54 -30.01
N SER A 202 -8.18 8.30 -30.76
CA SER A 202 -6.75 8.03 -30.92
C SER A 202 -5.98 8.01 -29.59
N ASN A 203 -6.35 8.84 -28.62
CA ASN A 203 -5.70 8.87 -27.31
C ASN A 203 -6.08 7.66 -26.45
N GLU A 204 -7.36 7.26 -26.46
CA GLU A 204 -7.83 6.07 -25.74
C GLU A 204 -7.20 4.78 -26.30
N LYS A 205 -6.99 4.69 -27.61
CA LYS A 205 -6.32 3.54 -28.25
C LYS A 205 -4.92 3.28 -27.70
N LEU A 206 -4.20 4.32 -27.26
CA LEU A 206 -2.86 4.19 -26.68
C LEU A 206 -2.88 3.51 -25.30
N LEU A 207 -4.03 3.51 -24.61
CA LEU A 207 -4.21 2.88 -23.31
C LEU A 207 -4.44 1.35 -23.44
N VAL A 208 -4.75 0.84 -24.63
CA VAL A 208 -4.99 -0.59 -24.87
C VAL A 208 -3.66 -1.33 -24.99
N THR A 209 -3.14 -1.81 -23.86
CA THR A 209 -1.78 -2.38 -23.75
C THR A 209 -1.59 -3.72 -24.47
N ASN A 210 -2.65 -4.52 -24.61
CA ASN A 210 -2.62 -5.84 -25.24
C ASN A 210 -3.08 -5.82 -26.71
N TYR A 211 -3.13 -4.64 -27.35
CA TYR A 211 -3.60 -4.47 -28.74
C TYR A 211 -2.89 -5.40 -29.75
N GLN A 212 -1.60 -5.72 -29.53
CA GLN A 212 -0.85 -6.62 -30.41
C GLN A 212 -1.47 -8.02 -30.50
N LEU A 213 -2.10 -8.52 -29.42
CA LEU A 213 -2.79 -9.81 -29.43
C LEU A 213 -3.98 -9.80 -30.38
N LEU A 214 -4.71 -8.68 -30.45
CA LEU A 214 -5.83 -8.50 -31.38
C LEU A 214 -5.37 -8.54 -32.84
N LEU A 215 -4.28 -7.82 -33.17
CA LEU A 215 -3.69 -7.84 -34.50
C LEU A 215 -3.24 -9.24 -34.92
N ASN A 216 -2.60 -9.97 -34.00
CA ASN A 216 -2.16 -11.34 -34.26
C ASN A 216 -3.36 -12.26 -34.53
N ALA A 217 -4.42 -12.18 -33.71
CA ALA A 217 -5.61 -13.00 -33.89
C ALA A 217 -6.33 -12.73 -35.23
N GLU A 218 -6.35 -11.49 -35.70
CA GLU A 218 -6.98 -11.12 -36.98
C GLU A 218 -6.15 -11.52 -38.19
N THR A 219 -4.82 -11.41 -38.08
CA THR A 219 -3.91 -11.72 -39.18
C THR A 219 -3.77 -13.23 -39.38
N TYR A 220 -3.76 -14.00 -38.29
CA TYR A 220 -3.40 -15.42 -38.31
C TYR A 220 -4.54 -16.37 -37.90
N GLY A 221 -5.68 -15.84 -37.44
CA GLY A 221 -6.83 -16.64 -36.98
C GLY A 221 -6.69 -17.21 -35.56
N VAL A 222 -7.82 -17.39 -34.87
CA VAL A 222 -7.91 -17.91 -33.48
C VAL A 222 -7.51 -19.37 -33.28
N THR A 223 -7.23 -20.10 -34.37
CA THR A 223 -6.93 -21.53 -34.34
C THR A 223 -5.46 -21.86 -34.21
N ASN A 224 -4.56 -20.87 -34.32
CA ASN A 224 -3.10 -21.07 -34.36
C ASN A 224 -2.44 -21.35 -33.01
N PHE A 225 -3.12 -22.03 -32.09
CA PHE A 225 -2.49 -22.58 -30.90
C PHE A 225 -2.01 -23.99 -31.18
N ALA A 226 -0.70 -24.22 -31.18
CA ALA A 226 -0.18 -25.56 -31.02
C ALA A 226 -0.49 -26.05 -29.59
N ARG A 227 -1.29 -27.12 -29.44
CA ARG A 227 -1.56 -27.77 -28.15
C ARG A 227 -0.76 -29.06 -28.05
N PHE A 228 -0.06 -29.26 -26.94
CA PHE A 228 0.58 -30.54 -26.62
C PHE A 228 -0.47 -31.61 -26.32
N GLY A 229 -0.44 -32.70 -27.09
CA GLY A 229 -1.38 -33.82 -27.02
C GLY A 229 -0.94 -34.97 -26.10
N GLY A 230 0.26 -34.87 -25.49
CA GLY A 230 0.79 -35.85 -24.55
C GLY A 230 2.05 -36.57 -25.05
N PHE A 231 2.69 -37.29 -24.12
CA PHE A 231 3.88 -38.12 -24.35
C PHE A 231 3.48 -39.59 -24.44
N SER A 232 4.19 -40.39 -25.23
CA SER A 232 4.09 -41.84 -25.12
C SER A 232 5.46 -42.49 -25.29
N LEU A 233 5.69 -43.51 -24.47
CA LEU A 233 6.96 -44.19 -24.31
C LEU A 233 6.92 -45.48 -25.11
N ILE A 234 7.94 -45.72 -25.94
CA ILE A 234 8.16 -47.02 -26.58
C ILE A 234 9.37 -47.65 -25.88
N GLY A 235 9.08 -48.48 -24.87
CA GLY A 235 10.09 -49.10 -23.99
C GLY A 235 10.55 -48.20 -22.83
N ASP A 236 11.45 -48.74 -22.00
CA ASP A 236 11.78 -48.19 -20.68
C ASP A 236 12.92 -47.13 -20.68
N LYS A 237 13.41 -46.70 -21.85
CA LYS A 237 14.69 -45.97 -21.93
C LYS A 237 14.63 -44.56 -22.53
N TYR A 238 13.67 -44.22 -23.39
CA TYR A 238 13.65 -42.91 -24.07
C TYR A 238 12.24 -42.42 -24.40
N LEU A 239 12.04 -41.10 -24.33
CA LEU A 239 10.91 -40.46 -25.00
C LEU A 239 11.21 -40.42 -26.50
N THR A 240 10.45 -41.17 -27.30
CA THR A 240 10.71 -41.33 -28.73
C THR A 240 9.79 -40.47 -29.59
N TYR A 241 8.68 -39.97 -29.05
CA TYR A 241 7.79 -39.10 -29.81
C TYR A 241 6.96 -38.15 -28.94
N VAL A 242 6.46 -37.06 -29.55
CA VAL A 242 5.48 -36.14 -28.96
C VAL A 242 4.27 -36.00 -29.87
N ASN A 243 3.06 -36.05 -29.29
CA ASN A 243 1.84 -35.64 -29.99
C ASN A 243 1.72 -34.12 -29.91
N VAL A 244 1.67 -33.45 -31.05
CA VAL A 244 1.33 -32.03 -31.11
C VAL A 244 0.14 -31.86 -32.04
N LYS A 245 -0.89 -31.17 -31.54
CA LYS A 245 -1.98 -30.72 -32.39
C LYS A 245 -1.64 -29.32 -32.87
N MET A 246 -1.49 -29.17 -34.18
CA MET A 246 -1.11 -27.92 -34.83
C MET A 246 -2.23 -27.47 -35.76
N SER A 247 -2.42 -26.14 -35.86
CA SER A 247 -3.17 -25.51 -36.93
C SER A 247 -2.20 -24.59 -37.65
N SER A 248 -2.03 -24.74 -38.95
CA SER A 248 -1.30 -23.79 -39.79
C SER A 248 -2.22 -22.70 -40.31
N ALA A 249 -1.68 -21.48 -40.50
CA ALA A 249 -2.35 -20.43 -41.24
C ALA A 249 -1.78 -20.37 -42.66
N GLY A 250 -2.25 -21.28 -43.52
CA GLY A 250 -1.94 -21.26 -44.95
C GLY A 250 -0.45 -21.34 -45.31
N GLU A 251 -0.20 -21.46 -46.62
CA GLU A 251 1.16 -21.43 -47.16
C GLU A 251 1.78 -20.03 -47.00
N PRO A 252 3.04 -19.89 -46.53
CA PRO A 252 4.06 -20.91 -46.31
C PRO A 252 4.54 -20.96 -44.83
N TYR A 253 3.65 -21.28 -43.89
CA TYR A 253 3.98 -21.28 -42.46
C TYR A 253 3.84 -22.66 -41.81
N GLY A 254 4.89 -23.07 -41.10
CA GLY A 254 4.95 -24.32 -40.34
C GLY A 254 5.32 -24.07 -38.88
N HIS A 255 5.26 -25.11 -38.06
CA HIS A 255 5.65 -25.04 -36.64
C HIS A 255 7.00 -25.70 -36.41
N ARG A 256 7.79 -25.13 -35.50
CA ARG A 256 9.05 -25.70 -35.02
C ARG A 256 8.91 -26.02 -33.54
N VAL A 257 9.18 -27.27 -33.17
CA VAL A 257 9.19 -27.71 -31.78
C VAL A 257 10.64 -27.89 -31.33
N SER A 258 10.97 -27.36 -30.16
CA SER A 258 12.35 -27.32 -29.66
C SER A 258 12.38 -27.72 -28.20
N PHE A 259 13.28 -28.65 -27.87
CA PHE A 259 13.46 -29.18 -26.53
C PHE A 259 14.81 -28.69 -25.99
N TYR A 260 14.77 -28.09 -24.81
CA TYR A 260 15.94 -27.53 -24.13
C TYR A 260 16.10 -28.23 -22.77
N PRO A 261 17.22 -28.93 -22.50
CA PRO A 261 17.55 -29.37 -21.16
C PRO A 261 17.58 -28.16 -20.22
N THR A 262 16.89 -28.20 -19.09
CA THR A 262 16.89 -27.09 -18.12
C THR A 262 18.29 -26.84 -17.56
N SER A 263 19.12 -27.89 -17.49
CA SER A 263 20.52 -27.84 -17.06
C SER A 263 21.46 -27.22 -18.11
N ASN A 264 21.07 -27.23 -19.39
CA ASN A 264 21.85 -26.63 -20.48
C ASN A 264 20.94 -26.13 -21.60
N PRO A 265 20.36 -24.92 -21.46
CA PRO A 265 19.42 -24.36 -22.42
C PRO A 265 20.02 -24.06 -23.81
N ALA A 266 21.36 -24.11 -23.95
CA ALA A 266 22.02 -23.93 -25.23
C ALA A 266 22.01 -25.19 -26.10
N ASN A 267 21.75 -26.37 -25.50
CA ASN A 267 21.73 -27.64 -26.21
C ASN A 267 20.33 -27.94 -26.72
N GLU A 268 19.99 -27.36 -27.88
CA GLU A 268 18.67 -27.46 -28.48
C GLU A 268 18.52 -28.76 -29.30
N THR A 269 17.59 -29.63 -28.91
CA THR A 269 17.13 -30.72 -29.78
C THR A 269 15.91 -30.24 -30.58
N VAL A 270 16.05 -30.20 -31.90
CA VAL A 270 15.06 -29.63 -32.83
C VAL A 270 14.31 -30.76 -33.52
N VAL A 271 12.97 -30.69 -33.54
CA VAL A 271 12.16 -31.55 -34.41
C VAL A 271 11.46 -30.68 -35.45
N PHE A 272 11.72 -31.02 -36.72
CA PHE A 272 11.38 -30.19 -37.89
C PHE A 272 9.92 -30.30 -38.33
N SER A 273 9.55 -29.33 -39.17
CA SER A 273 8.25 -28.77 -39.50
C SER A 273 7.33 -29.60 -40.39
N TYR A 274 6.01 -29.45 -40.22
CA TYR A 274 5.02 -29.79 -41.23
C TYR A 274 3.89 -28.75 -41.33
N ASN A 275 3.33 -28.62 -42.53
CA ASN A 275 2.06 -27.96 -42.81
C ASN A 275 0.96 -29.03 -42.68
N ALA A 276 0.31 -29.12 -41.52
CA ALA A 276 -0.83 -30.01 -41.35
C ALA A 276 -1.96 -29.26 -40.65
N ASP A 277 -3.04 -29.04 -41.39
CA ASP A 277 -4.22 -28.35 -40.90
C ASP A 277 -5.03 -29.26 -39.96
N GLY A 278 -4.96 -29.02 -38.66
CA GLY A 278 -5.94 -29.51 -37.69
C GLY A 278 -5.80 -30.97 -37.23
N TYR A 279 -4.72 -31.65 -37.60
CA TYR A 279 -4.44 -33.03 -37.18
C TYR A 279 -3.47 -33.08 -35.98
N THR A 280 -3.55 -34.16 -35.20
CA THR A 280 -2.53 -34.52 -34.21
C THR A 280 -1.43 -35.28 -34.94
N GLU A 281 -0.20 -34.80 -34.87
CA GLU A 281 0.95 -35.47 -35.48
C GLU A 281 1.88 -36.04 -34.41
N THR A 282 2.38 -37.25 -34.67
CA THR A 282 3.39 -37.95 -33.88
C THR A 282 4.76 -37.58 -34.43
N LEU A 283 5.46 -36.67 -33.76
CA LEU A 283 6.79 -36.23 -34.16
C LEU A 283 7.86 -37.11 -33.54
N GLY A 284 8.69 -37.76 -34.36
CA GLY A 284 9.83 -38.56 -33.89
C GLY A 284 10.93 -37.67 -33.29
N LEU A 285 11.43 -38.04 -32.11
CA LEU A 285 12.51 -37.34 -31.44
C LEU A 285 13.84 -38.07 -31.64
N SER A 286 14.94 -37.31 -31.74
CA SER A 286 16.23 -37.86 -31.32
C SER A 286 16.15 -38.23 -29.83
N PRO A 287 16.80 -39.32 -29.38
CA PRO A 287 16.72 -39.74 -27.98
C PRO A 287 17.09 -38.59 -27.03
N LEU A 288 16.16 -38.22 -26.16
CA LEU A 288 16.44 -37.26 -25.09
C LEU A 288 17.20 -37.95 -23.95
N GLU A 289 18.13 -37.23 -23.33
CA GLU A 289 18.87 -37.74 -22.17
C GLU A 289 17.90 -38.15 -21.04
N PRO A 290 18.07 -39.34 -20.44
CA PRO A 290 17.22 -39.82 -19.34
C PRO A 290 17.42 -39.00 -18.06
N ALA A 291 16.46 -39.08 -17.13
CA ALA A 291 16.43 -38.32 -15.88
C ALA A 291 16.72 -36.80 -16.00
N THR A 292 16.45 -36.19 -17.16
CA THR A 292 16.71 -34.78 -17.43
C THR A 292 15.40 -34.02 -17.57
N ASP A 293 15.34 -32.84 -16.96
CA ASP A 293 14.23 -31.91 -17.12
C ASP A 293 14.38 -31.13 -18.42
N TYR A 294 13.29 -31.05 -19.19
CA TYR A 294 13.27 -30.29 -20.45
C TYR A 294 12.23 -29.18 -20.42
N THR A 295 12.59 -28.03 -20.97
CA THR A 295 11.67 -26.98 -21.39
C THR A 295 11.37 -27.15 -22.87
N VAL A 296 10.10 -27.21 -23.23
CA VAL A 296 9.68 -27.23 -24.64
C VAL A 296 9.24 -25.84 -25.08
N ALA A 297 9.69 -25.43 -26.27
CA ALA A 297 9.18 -24.25 -26.96
C ALA A 297 8.59 -24.66 -28.32
N ILE A 298 7.41 -24.14 -28.63
CA ILE A 298 6.84 -24.23 -29.98
C ILE A 298 6.89 -22.83 -30.58
N THR A 299 7.46 -22.71 -31.78
CA THR A 299 7.60 -21.43 -32.49
C THR A 299 7.04 -21.55 -33.90
N LEU A 300 6.32 -20.53 -34.36
CA LEU A 300 5.92 -20.44 -35.76
C LEU A 300 7.12 -20.03 -36.61
N VAL A 301 7.35 -20.75 -37.71
CA VAL A 301 8.44 -20.48 -38.65
C VAL A 301 7.90 -20.34 -40.06
N ASN A 302 8.41 -19.37 -40.80
CA ASN A 302 8.18 -19.30 -42.24
C ASN A 302 9.01 -20.42 -42.91
N ILE A 303 8.37 -21.38 -43.59
CA ILE A 303 9.07 -22.56 -44.12
C ILE A 303 9.99 -22.23 -45.29
N ASN A 304 9.72 -21.12 -46.00
CA ASN A 304 10.50 -20.71 -47.16
C ASN A 304 11.78 -19.96 -46.75
N THR A 305 11.75 -19.24 -45.63
CA THR A 305 12.86 -18.37 -45.20
C THR A 305 13.55 -18.88 -43.94
N GLY A 306 12.96 -19.84 -43.23
CA GLY A 306 13.44 -20.32 -41.92
C GLY A 306 13.33 -19.27 -40.80
N GLN A 307 12.73 -18.11 -41.07
CA GLN A 307 12.63 -17.03 -40.11
C GLN A 307 11.67 -17.42 -38.98
N LYS A 308 12.17 -17.40 -37.74
CA LYS A 308 11.38 -17.58 -36.53
C LYS A 308 10.50 -16.33 -36.33
N LEU A 309 9.19 -16.52 -36.28
CA LEU A 309 8.26 -15.50 -35.85
C LEU A 309 8.12 -15.60 -34.33
N THR A 310 9.19 -15.24 -33.63
CA THR A 310 9.35 -15.36 -32.17
C THR A 310 8.31 -14.56 -31.37
N TYR A 311 7.52 -13.71 -32.02
CA TYR A 311 6.54 -12.80 -31.41
C TYR A 311 5.09 -13.32 -31.36
N LEU A 312 4.81 -14.53 -31.86
CA LEU A 312 3.44 -14.91 -32.23
C LEU A 312 2.64 -15.78 -31.24
N LEU A 313 3.25 -16.36 -30.20
CA LEU A 313 2.51 -17.13 -29.18
C LEU A 313 3.19 -16.97 -27.82
N PRO A 314 2.43 -17.01 -26.70
CA PRO A 314 3.06 -17.31 -25.42
C PRO A 314 3.78 -18.66 -25.59
N VAL A 315 5.10 -18.68 -25.36
CA VAL A 315 5.85 -19.94 -25.31
C VAL A 315 5.15 -20.81 -24.27
N GLN A 316 4.42 -21.83 -24.71
CA GLN A 316 3.90 -22.83 -23.80
C GLN A 316 5.10 -23.63 -23.30
N THR A 317 5.62 -23.17 -22.16
CA THR A 317 6.72 -23.82 -21.48
C THR A 317 6.13 -24.96 -20.66
N ILE A 318 6.34 -26.18 -21.14
CA ILE A 318 6.03 -27.39 -20.37
C ILE A 318 7.35 -27.95 -19.89
N THR A 319 7.47 -28.10 -18.58
CA THR A 319 8.57 -28.84 -17.96
C THR A 319 8.16 -30.28 -17.74
N PHE A 320 8.96 -31.21 -18.23
CA PHE A 320 8.79 -32.63 -17.92
C PHE A 320 10.16 -33.28 -17.65
N THR A 321 10.16 -34.27 -16.77
CA THR A 321 11.32 -35.09 -16.44
C THR A 321 11.24 -36.38 -17.25
N THR A 322 12.26 -36.69 -18.04
CA THR A 322 12.35 -38.01 -18.68
C THR A 322 12.51 -39.10 -17.60
N PRO A 323 11.92 -40.29 -17.79
CA PRO A 323 11.98 -41.35 -16.79
C PRO A 323 13.43 -41.75 -16.45
N THR A 324 13.64 -42.15 -15.20
CA THR A 324 14.88 -42.80 -14.75
C THR A 324 14.94 -44.20 -15.38
N PRO A 325 16.08 -44.63 -15.94
CA PRO A 325 16.19 -45.99 -16.49
C PRO A 325 15.90 -47.00 -15.38
N SER A 326 14.96 -47.93 -15.62
CA SER A 326 14.85 -49.12 -14.77
C SER A 326 16.15 -49.92 -14.90
N SER A 327 16.75 -50.25 -13.75
CA SER A 327 17.90 -51.14 -13.66
C SER A 327 17.56 -52.53 -14.17
#